data_AF-K2EDP6-F1
#
_entry.id   AF-K2EDP6-F1
#
_cell.length_a   1.000
_cell.length_b   1.000
_cell.length_c   1.000
_cell.angle_alpha   90.00
_cell.angle_beta   90.00
_cell.angle_gamma   90.00
#
_symmetry.space_group_name_H-M   'P 1'
#
loop_
_entity.id
_entity.type
_entity.pdbx_description
1 polymer ?
#
loop_
_entity_poly.entity_id
_entity_poly.type
_entity_poly.pdbx_seq_one_letter_code
_entity_poly.pdbx_strand_id
1 'polypeptide(L)'
;MGNKEKMLPVLGDILSFHSKDAKCIADPFCGSAAVSWFLAETTDKKIISGDIQSFAVARARAVVERAEVIEPASVLNSWFASARMIVDGVASHFPNNLKSIEPDMTDQTHIKRIVTESRKFCQKVLPVVFQDFEGAWPISKAYGGYYFSPIQALVFDSLRQTLPRNSAKRKIALAALVEASGRAAAAPGHTAQPFQPTESSAKYIIEAWLRDPWSLVKSSVTNIAGRSANA
;
A
#
# COMPACT_ATOMS: atom_id res chain seq x y z
N MET A 1 -12.58 -0.72 -1.02
CA MET A 1 -14.04 -0.48 -0.88
C MET A 1 -14.75 -1.82 -0.72
N GLY A 2 -15.86 -1.87 0.03
CA GLY A 2 -16.65 -3.11 0.22
C GLY A 2 -16.00 -4.17 1.13
N ASN A 3 -15.21 -3.74 2.12
CA ASN A 3 -14.53 -4.69 3.02
C ASN A 3 -15.56 -5.47 3.85
N LYS A 4 -15.66 -6.78 3.59
CA LYS A 4 -16.56 -7.71 4.30
C LYS A 4 -16.02 -8.15 5.66
N GLU A 5 -14.91 -7.59 6.15
CA GLU A 5 -14.31 -7.91 7.46
C GLU A 5 -15.33 -7.94 8.61
N LYS A 6 -16.23 -6.96 8.67
CA LYS A 6 -17.28 -6.89 9.71
C LYS A 6 -18.33 -8.01 9.59
N MET A 7 -18.49 -8.59 8.42
CA MET A 7 -19.42 -9.68 8.15
C MET A 7 -18.74 -11.05 8.17
N LEU A 8 -17.40 -11.11 8.31
CA LEU A 8 -16.65 -12.37 8.25
C LEU A 8 -17.13 -13.41 9.25
N PRO A 9 -17.50 -13.10 10.51
CA PRO A 9 -17.99 -14.13 11.43
C PRO A 9 -19.24 -14.83 10.88
N VAL A 10 -20.22 -14.06 10.41
CA VAL A 10 -21.48 -14.59 9.87
C VAL A 10 -21.28 -15.28 8.52
N LEU A 11 -20.47 -14.68 7.63
CA LEU A 11 -20.14 -15.29 6.34
C LEU A 11 -19.33 -16.57 6.50
N GLY A 12 -18.46 -16.62 7.51
CA GLY A 12 -17.63 -17.78 7.82
C GLY A 12 -18.45 -19.00 8.18
N ASP A 13 -19.48 -18.83 9.03
CA ASP A 13 -20.39 -19.91 9.39
C ASP A 13 -21.16 -20.45 8.19
N ILE A 14 -21.69 -19.53 7.36
CA ILE A 14 -22.43 -19.87 6.13
C ILE A 14 -21.51 -20.63 5.15
N LEU A 15 -20.30 -20.11 4.92
CA LEU A 15 -19.33 -20.72 4.01
C LEU A 15 -18.88 -22.09 4.53
N SER A 16 -18.67 -22.24 5.83
CA SER A 16 -18.30 -23.51 6.45
C SER A 16 -19.41 -24.55 6.29
N PHE A 17 -20.65 -24.14 6.52
CA PHE A 17 -21.83 -25.01 6.35
C PHE A 17 -21.97 -25.51 4.91
N HIS A 18 -21.93 -24.60 3.93
CA HIS A 18 -22.12 -24.96 2.52
C HIS A 18 -20.90 -25.65 1.88
N SER A 19 -19.70 -25.48 2.44
CA SER A 19 -18.48 -26.11 1.93
C SER A 19 -18.11 -27.41 2.62
N LYS A 20 -18.95 -27.95 3.53
CA LYS A 20 -18.66 -29.12 4.36
C LYS A 20 -17.99 -30.26 3.57
N ASP A 21 -18.61 -30.68 2.46
CA ASP A 21 -18.13 -31.80 1.63
C ASP A 21 -17.20 -31.36 0.48
N ALA A 22 -16.97 -30.05 0.34
CA ALA A 22 -16.10 -29.52 -0.71
C ALA A 22 -14.62 -29.70 -0.34
N LYS A 23 -13.81 -30.13 -1.30
CA LYS A 23 -12.34 -30.18 -1.15
C LYS A 23 -11.68 -28.82 -1.40
N CYS A 24 -12.42 -27.91 -2.03
CA CYS A 24 -11.90 -26.64 -2.52
C CYS A 24 -12.98 -25.56 -2.41
N ILE A 25 -12.57 -24.33 -2.09
CA ILE A 25 -13.42 -23.14 -2.08
C ILE A 25 -12.82 -22.11 -3.04
N ALA A 26 -13.64 -21.54 -3.92
CA ALA A 26 -13.22 -20.53 -4.87
C ALA A 26 -13.82 -19.16 -4.51
N ASP A 27 -12.96 -18.14 -4.46
CA ASP A 27 -13.30 -16.72 -4.28
C ASP A 27 -12.87 -15.96 -5.56
N PRO A 28 -13.71 -15.91 -6.61
CA PRO A 28 -13.35 -15.35 -7.90
C PRO A 28 -13.28 -13.81 -7.94
N PHE A 29 -13.67 -13.15 -6.85
CA PHE A 29 -13.66 -11.68 -6.70
C PHE A 29 -13.10 -11.31 -5.32
N CYS A 30 -11.85 -11.70 -5.08
CA CYS A 30 -11.29 -11.65 -3.75
C CYS A 30 -11.13 -10.22 -3.23
N GLY A 31 -10.92 -9.22 -4.10
CA GLY A 31 -10.86 -7.81 -3.73
C GLY A 31 -9.79 -7.52 -2.66
N SER A 32 -10.19 -7.22 -1.42
CA SER A 32 -9.22 -7.13 -0.33
C SER A 32 -8.59 -8.50 -0.03
N ALA A 33 -9.25 -9.61 -0.30
CA ALA A 33 -8.89 -10.96 0.13
C ALA A 33 -9.22 -11.26 1.61
N ALA A 34 -10.06 -10.42 2.24
CA ALA A 34 -10.51 -10.67 3.62
C ALA A 34 -11.20 -12.05 3.78
N VAL A 35 -12.07 -12.43 2.84
CA VAL A 35 -12.74 -13.74 2.83
C VAL A 35 -11.75 -14.87 2.53
N SER A 36 -10.95 -14.69 1.48
CA SER A 36 -9.90 -15.65 1.12
C SER A 36 -8.91 -15.93 2.26
N TRP A 37 -8.45 -14.91 2.98
CA TRP A 37 -7.57 -15.06 4.13
C TRP A 37 -8.26 -15.79 5.27
N PHE A 38 -9.49 -15.37 5.62
CA PHE A 38 -10.27 -16.05 6.66
C PHE A 38 -10.43 -17.55 6.37
N LEU A 39 -10.83 -17.91 5.15
CA LEU A 39 -11.01 -19.32 4.77
C LEU A 39 -9.69 -20.10 4.79
N ALA A 40 -8.60 -19.47 4.36
CA ALA A 40 -7.27 -20.07 4.40
C ALA A 40 -6.82 -20.31 5.85
N GLU A 41 -7.09 -19.38 6.77
CA GLU A 41 -6.70 -19.47 8.18
C GLU A 41 -7.56 -20.47 8.98
N THR A 42 -8.81 -20.71 8.57
CA THR A 42 -9.81 -21.44 9.38
C THR A 42 -10.19 -22.81 8.84
N THR A 43 -9.76 -23.18 7.63
CA THR A 43 -10.12 -24.45 7.00
C THR A 43 -8.89 -25.18 6.48
N ASP A 44 -8.95 -26.50 6.38
CA ASP A 44 -7.97 -27.38 5.73
C ASP A 44 -8.22 -27.53 4.22
N LYS A 45 -9.20 -26.77 3.69
CA LYS A 45 -9.63 -26.87 2.29
C LYS A 45 -8.71 -26.06 1.40
N LYS A 46 -8.57 -26.50 0.14
CA LYS A 46 -7.84 -25.73 -0.87
C LYS A 46 -8.59 -24.44 -1.18
N ILE A 47 -7.94 -23.29 -1.01
CA ILE A 47 -8.52 -21.98 -1.35
C ILE A 47 -7.99 -21.52 -2.71
N ILE A 48 -8.90 -21.14 -3.61
CA ILE A 48 -8.58 -20.57 -4.92
C ILE A 48 -9.13 -19.15 -4.97
N SER A 49 -8.24 -18.16 -4.96
CA SER A 49 -8.61 -16.74 -5.00
C SER A 49 -8.28 -16.14 -6.36
N GLY A 50 -9.23 -15.43 -6.95
CA GLY A 50 -9.10 -14.72 -8.21
C GLY A 50 -9.65 -13.30 -8.11
N ASP A 51 -9.16 -12.43 -8.99
CA ASP A 51 -9.72 -11.10 -9.23
C ASP A 51 -9.21 -10.63 -10.59
N ILE A 52 -9.96 -9.75 -11.26
CA ILE A 52 -9.48 -9.07 -12.48
C ILE A 52 -8.32 -8.12 -12.16
N GLN A 53 -8.28 -7.58 -10.95
CA GLN A 53 -7.25 -6.65 -10.50
C GLN A 53 -6.06 -7.42 -9.93
N SER A 54 -4.90 -7.31 -10.58
CA SER A 54 -3.68 -8.03 -10.18
C SER A 54 -3.22 -7.72 -8.75
N PHE A 55 -3.53 -6.53 -8.21
CA PHE A 55 -3.21 -6.19 -6.82
C PHE A 55 -4.02 -7.02 -5.80
N ALA A 56 -5.28 -7.35 -6.12
CA ALA A 56 -6.14 -8.15 -5.27
C ALA A 56 -5.63 -9.59 -5.19
N VAL A 57 -5.24 -10.13 -6.35
CA VAL A 57 -4.53 -11.42 -6.44
C VAL A 57 -3.24 -11.38 -5.63
N ALA A 58 -2.41 -10.35 -5.77
CA ALA A 58 -1.18 -10.22 -5.00
C ALA A 58 -1.42 -10.17 -3.48
N ARG A 59 -2.49 -9.49 -3.02
CA ARG A 59 -2.89 -9.47 -1.61
C ARG A 59 -3.35 -10.85 -1.14
N ALA A 60 -4.20 -11.55 -1.90
CA ALA A 60 -4.63 -12.90 -1.56
C ALA A 60 -3.46 -13.87 -1.37
N ARG A 61 -2.51 -13.86 -2.31
CA ARG A 61 -1.32 -14.74 -2.31
C ARG A 61 -0.40 -14.57 -1.09
N ALA A 62 -0.45 -13.45 -0.38
CA ALA A 62 0.39 -13.21 0.78
C ALA A 62 0.07 -14.13 1.98
N VAL A 63 -1.16 -14.65 2.04
CA VAL A 63 -1.61 -15.57 3.09
C VAL A 63 -1.96 -16.94 2.50
N VAL A 64 -2.76 -16.97 1.42
CA VAL A 64 -3.30 -18.21 0.84
C VAL A 64 -2.22 -19.19 0.38
N GLU A 65 -1.08 -18.69 -0.13
CA GLU A 65 0.01 -19.55 -0.63
C GLU A 65 1.09 -19.85 0.41
N ARG A 66 0.82 -19.60 1.70
CA ARG A 66 1.84 -19.63 2.74
C ARG A 66 1.38 -20.48 3.92
N ALA A 67 2.17 -21.50 4.26
CA ALA A 67 1.85 -22.46 5.33
C ALA A 67 2.42 -22.08 6.72
N GLU A 68 3.30 -21.08 6.78
CA GLU A 68 3.96 -20.68 8.03
C GLU A 68 3.91 -19.16 8.17
N VAL A 69 3.82 -18.67 9.41
CA VAL A 69 4.00 -17.25 9.75
C VAL A 69 5.47 -16.83 9.54
N ILE A 70 5.70 -15.53 9.37
CA ILE A 70 7.04 -14.99 9.13
C ILE A 70 7.24 -13.84 10.12
N GLU A 71 8.38 -13.82 10.78
CA GLU A 71 8.73 -12.75 11.71
C GLU A 71 8.77 -11.40 10.97
N PRO A 72 7.91 -10.42 11.32
CA PRO A 72 7.81 -9.13 10.61
C PRO A 72 9.15 -8.40 10.46
N ALA A 73 9.99 -8.42 11.50
CA ALA A 73 11.30 -7.77 11.46
C ALA A 73 12.20 -8.33 10.34
N SER A 74 12.07 -9.62 10.03
CA SER A 74 12.84 -10.29 8.97
C SER A 74 12.45 -9.84 7.56
N VAL A 75 11.27 -9.24 7.39
CA VAL A 75 10.79 -8.60 6.15
C VAL A 75 11.23 -7.14 6.11
N LEU A 76 11.09 -6.43 7.23
CA LEU A 76 11.26 -4.99 7.30
C LEU A 76 12.72 -4.53 7.24
N ASN A 77 13.64 -5.18 7.97
CA ASN A 77 14.95 -4.61 8.26
C ASN A 77 15.75 -4.26 6.99
N SER A 78 16.00 -5.23 6.11
CA SER A 78 16.77 -4.99 4.88
C SER A 78 15.98 -4.22 3.83
N TRP A 79 14.66 -4.41 3.78
CA TRP A 79 13.79 -3.73 2.82
C TRP A 79 13.71 -2.23 3.11
N PHE A 80 13.44 -1.84 4.35
CA PHE A 80 13.36 -0.43 4.75
C PHE A 80 14.72 0.25 4.64
N ALA A 81 15.80 -0.43 5.01
CA ALA A 81 17.15 0.10 4.82
C ALA A 81 17.43 0.40 3.33
N SER A 82 17.10 -0.53 2.44
CA SER A 82 17.29 -0.36 1.00
C SER A 82 16.45 0.80 0.45
N ALA A 83 15.17 0.88 0.85
CA ALA A 83 14.30 1.96 0.42
C ALA A 83 14.76 3.34 0.93
N ARG A 84 15.25 3.41 2.18
CA ARG A 84 15.79 4.66 2.75
C ARG A 84 17.01 5.15 1.99
N MET A 85 17.93 4.27 1.61
CA MET A 85 19.09 4.67 0.79
C MET A 85 18.67 5.34 -0.51
N ILE A 86 17.61 4.84 -1.17
CA ILE A 86 17.06 5.46 -2.38
C ILE A 86 16.45 6.84 -2.07
N VAL A 87 15.62 6.93 -1.02
CA VAL A 87 14.97 8.19 -0.60
C VAL A 87 16.03 9.25 -0.26
N ASP A 88 17.03 8.89 0.53
CA ASP A 88 18.11 9.78 0.95
C ASP A 88 19.00 10.17 -0.24
N GLY A 89 19.25 9.23 -1.16
CA GLY A 89 19.94 9.50 -2.42
C GLY A 89 19.22 10.58 -3.24
N VAL A 90 17.90 10.44 -3.44
CA VAL A 90 17.10 11.44 -4.16
C VAL A 90 17.09 12.76 -3.39
N ALA A 91 16.90 12.72 -2.07
CA ALA A 91 16.85 13.92 -1.23
C ALA A 91 18.15 14.73 -1.27
N SER A 92 19.31 14.06 -1.38
CA SER A 92 20.63 14.72 -1.40
C SER A 92 20.85 15.65 -2.60
N HIS A 93 20.04 15.54 -3.65
CA HIS A 93 20.04 16.46 -4.80
C HIS A 93 19.40 17.82 -4.49
N PHE A 94 18.80 17.98 -3.30
CA PHE A 94 18.12 19.21 -2.90
C PHE A 94 18.81 19.88 -1.71
N PRO A 95 18.89 21.23 -1.68
CA PRO A 95 19.68 21.96 -0.68
C PRO A 95 19.21 21.73 0.77
N ASN A 96 17.92 21.43 0.99
CA ASN A 96 17.37 21.13 2.33
C ASN A 96 16.89 19.68 2.47
N ASN A 97 17.45 18.75 1.68
CA ASN A 97 17.07 17.34 1.67
C ASN A 97 15.54 17.17 1.51
N LEU A 98 14.92 16.31 2.35
CA LEU A 98 13.49 16.05 2.35
C LEU A 98 12.63 17.30 2.57
N LYS A 99 13.13 18.33 3.27
CA LYS A 99 12.36 19.59 3.46
C LYS A 99 12.18 20.37 2.16
N SER A 100 13.01 20.14 1.15
CA SER A 100 12.83 20.71 -0.19
C SER A 100 11.78 19.96 -1.02
N ILE A 101 11.43 18.73 -0.62
CA ILE A 101 10.47 17.87 -1.31
C ILE A 101 9.10 17.95 -0.64
N GLU A 102 9.06 17.97 0.69
CA GLU A 102 7.80 18.06 1.44
C GLU A 102 7.23 19.47 1.37
N PRO A 103 5.96 19.62 0.96
CA PRO A 103 5.29 20.90 1.03
C PRO A 103 5.05 21.33 2.49
N ASP A 104 5.18 22.62 2.76
CA ASP A 104 4.69 23.20 4.01
C ASP A 104 3.15 23.18 4.01
N MET A 105 2.57 22.45 4.97
CA MET A 105 1.13 22.27 5.13
C MET A 105 0.57 22.94 6.40
N THR A 106 1.35 23.84 7.03
CA THR A 106 0.92 24.53 8.26
C THR A 106 -0.23 25.50 8.06
N ASP A 107 -0.37 26.06 6.85
CA ASP A 107 -1.41 27.02 6.49
C ASP A 107 -2.36 26.47 5.42
N GLN A 108 -3.61 26.21 5.82
CA GLN A 108 -4.64 25.62 4.96
C GLN A 108 -5.17 26.61 3.91
N THR A 109 -5.01 27.92 4.11
CA THR A 109 -5.53 28.96 3.20
C THR A 109 -4.87 28.90 1.82
N HIS A 110 -3.67 28.31 1.75
CA HIS A 110 -2.90 28.17 0.52
C HIS A 110 -2.95 26.76 -0.10
N ILE A 111 -3.90 25.90 0.30
CA ILE A 111 -3.93 24.49 -0.14
C ILE A 111 -3.92 24.34 -1.67
N LYS A 112 -4.63 25.19 -2.40
CA LYS A 112 -4.69 25.14 -3.87
C LYS A 112 -3.32 25.37 -4.50
N ARG A 113 -2.56 26.32 -3.95
CA ARG A 113 -1.18 26.59 -4.38
C ARG A 113 -0.28 25.41 -4.01
N ILE A 114 -0.32 24.95 -2.76
CA ILE A 114 0.48 23.83 -2.25
C ILE A 114 0.30 22.59 -3.14
N VAL A 115 -0.94 22.20 -3.42
CA VAL A 115 -1.25 21.03 -4.25
C VAL A 115 -0.78 21.23 -5.69
N THR A 116 -1.01 22.42 -6.26
CA THR A 116 -0.59 22.72 -7.64
C THR A 116 0.93 22.66 -7.80
N GLU A 117 1.68 23.25 -6.87
CA GLU A 117 3.14 23.22 -6.89
C GLU A 117 3.68 21.82 -6.61
N SER A 118 3.07 21.06 -5.70
CA SER A 118 3.44 19.65 -5.45
C SER A 118 3.28 18.78 -6.70
N ARG A 119 2.19 18.98 -7.47
CA ARG A 119 1.98 18.28 -8.75
C ARG A 119 3.03 18.65 -9.78
N LYS A 120 3.29 19.94 -9.95
CA LYS A 120 4.33 20.43 -10.87
C LYS A 120 5.71 19.89 -10.49
N PHE A 121 6.03 19.89 -9.20
CA PHE A 121 7.28 19.36 -8.67
C PHE A 121 7.43 17.87 -9.01
N CYS A 122 6.40 17.07 -8.76
CA CYS A 122 6.38 15.65 -9.10
C CYS A 122 6.47 15.35 -10.60
N GLN A 123 5.89 16.22 -11.45
CA GLN A 123 5.84 16.03 -12.91
C GLN A 123 7.05 16.59 -13.65
N LYS A 124 7.71 17.60 -13.11
CA LYS A 124 8.75 18.36 -13.83
C LYS A 124 10.11 18.35 -13.15
N VAL A 125 10.16 18.37 -11.81
CA VAL A 125 11.41 18.49 -11.07
C VAL A 125 11.97 17.12 -10.69
N LEU A 126 11.18 16.30 -9.98
CA LEU A 126 11.61 14.95 -9.61
C LEU A 126 12.07 14.09 -10.80
N PRO A 127 11.42 14.13 -11.98
CA PRO A 127 11.86 13.33 -13.13
C PRO A 127 13.25 13.70 -13.68
N VAL A 128 13.75 14.90 -13.40
CA VAL A 128 15.13 15.28 -13.75
C VAL A 128 16.09 14.55 -12.82
N VAL A 129 15.85 14.59 -11.51
CA VAL A 129 16.68 13.88 -10.51
C VAL A 129 16.62 12.37 -10.71
N PHE A 130 15.47 11.82 -11.07
CA PHE A 130 15.30 10.39 -11.30
C PHE A 130 16.14 9.83 -12.45
N GLN A 131 16.74 10.66 -13.31
CA GLN A 131 17.64 10.18 -14.37
C GLN A 131 18.92 9.58 -13.81
N ASP A 132 19.32 9.99 -12.60
CA ASP A 132 20.51 9.49 -11.91
C ASP A 132 20.25 8.22 -11.09
N PHE A 133 19.02 7.67 -11.16
CA PHE A 133 18.61 6.50 -10.39
C PHE A 133 18.06 5.41 -11.29
N GLU A 134 18.46 4.17 -11.01
CA GLU A 134 17.86 3.00 -11.66
C GLU A 134 16.40 2.80 -11.24
N GLY A 135 15.61 2.28 -12.18
CA GLY A 135 14.24 1.85 -11.94
C GLY A 135 13.17 2.86 -12.33
N ALA A 136 11.92 2.45 -12.15
CA ALA A 136 10.76 3.24 -12.57
C ALA A 136 10.15 4.00 -11.40
N TRP A 137 9.59 5.17 -11.68
CA TRP A 137 8.99 6.07 -10.69
C TRP A 137 7.51 6.37 -10.97
N PRO A 138 6.66 5.35 -11.20
CA PRO A 138 5.27 5.57 -11.60
C PRO A 138 4.44 6.26 -10.53
N ILE A 139 4.68 6.01 -9.23
CA ILE A 139 3.88 6.60 -8.15
C ILE A 139 4.22 8.08 -8.01
N SER A 140 5.51 8.41 -7.93
CA SER A 140 5.97 9.80 -7.87
C SER A 140 5.49 10.59 -9.08
N LYS A 141 5.60 10.06 -10.30
CA LYS A 141 5.25 10.78 -11.54
C LYS A 141 3.75 10.96 -11.75
N ALA A 142 2.96 9.91 -11.50
CA ALA A 142 1.53 9.91 -11.84
C ALA A 142 0.61 10.32 -10.68
N TYR A 143 1.01 10.04 -9.44
CA TYR A 143 0.14 10.18 -8.27
C TYR A 143 0.66 11.17 -7.21
N GLY A 144 1.94 11.56 -7.29
CA GLY A 144 2.53 12.59 -6.43
C GLY A 144 1.88 13.97 -6.63
N GLY A 145 1.50 14.62 -5.53
CA GLY A 145 0.71 15.85 -5.54
C GLY A 145 -0.79 15.64 -5.84
N TYR A 146 -1.23 14.40 -6.05
CA TYR A 146 -2.65 14.04 -6.23
C TYR A 146 -3.13 13.23 -5.04
N TYR A 147 -2.77 11.95 -5.00
CA TYR A 147 -3.16 11.03 -3.93
C TYR A 147 -2.18 11.05 -2.78
N PHE A 148 -0.93 11.40 -3.04
CA PHE A 148 0.16 11.34 -2.08
C PHE A 148 0.90 12.68 -2.06
N SER A 149 1.47 13.04 -0.90
CA SER A 149 2.49 14.10 -0.87
C SER A 149 3.69 13.68 -1.73
N PRO A 150 4.53 14.63 -2.18
CA PRO A 150 5.76 14.31 -2.91
C PRO A 150 6.66 13.30 -2.19
N ILE A 151 6.88 13.43 -0.87
CA ILE A 151 7.66 12.44 -0.10
C ILE A 151 6.93 11.11 -0.02
N GLN A 152 5.62 11.10 0.28
CA GLN A 152 4.88 9.84 0.36
C GLN A 152 5.03 9.03 -0.93
N ALA A 153 4.86 9.69 -2.08
CA ALA A 153 5.01 9.07 -3.39
C ALA A 153 6.44 8.54 -3.63
N LEU A 154 7.45 9.34 -3.28
CA LEU A 154 8.87 8.94 -3.34
C LEU A 154 9.17 7.71 -2.48
N VAL A 155 8.65 7.68 -1.25
CA VAL A 155 8.82 6.54 -0.32
C VAL A 155 8.14 5.30 -0.88
N PHE A 156 6.91 5.41 -1.37
CA PHE A 156 6.21 4.26 -1.95
C PHE A 156 6.91 3.71 -3.19
N ASP A 157 7.43 4.54 -4.08
CA ASP A 157 8.22 4.06 -5.22
C ASP A 157 9.53 3.43 -4.77
N SER A 158 10.21 4.00 -3.77
CA SER A 158 11.46 3.44 -3.23
C SER A 158 11.22 2.06 -2.59
N LEU A 159 10.14 1.89 -1.83
CA LEU A 159 9.71 0.62 -1.27
C LEU A 159 9.32 -0.39 -2.36
N ARG A 160 8.63 0.06 -3.43
CA ARG A 160 8.24 -0.77 -4.57
C ARG A 160 9.45 -1.33 -5.31
N GLN A 161 10.46 -0.50 -5.53
CA GLN A 161 11.67 -0.86 -6.25
C GLN A 161 12.56 -1.82 -5.45
N THR A 162 12.53 -1.72 -4.12
CA THR A 162 13.39 -2.50 -3.22
C THR A 162 12.69 -3.72 -2.60
N LEU A 163 11.53 -4.13 -3.14
CA LEU A 163 10.80 -5.30 -2.67
C LEU A 163 11.75 -6.51 -2.48
N PRO A 164 11.63 -7.27 -1.38
CA PRO A 164 12.50 -8.41 -1.10
C PRO A 164 12.63 -9.38 -2.28
N ARG A 165 13.80 -10.02 -2.40
CA ARG A 165 14.05 -11.06 -3.42
C ARG A 165 13.47 -12.41 -3.02
N ASN A 166 13.43 -12.73 -1.72
CA ASN A 166 12.79 -13.95 -1.22
C ASN A 166 11.29 -13.93 -1.53
N SER A 167 10.79 -14.99 -2.19
CA SER A 167 9.42 -15.08 -2.69
C SER A 167 8.36 -14.86 -1.61
N ALA A 168 8.48 -15.51 -0.45
CA ALA A 168 7.49 -15.39 0.63
C ALA A 168 7.48 -13.98 1.24
N LYS A 169 8.67 -13.44 1.57
CA LYS A 169 8.81 -12.06 2.07
C LYS A 169 8.32 -11.03 1.06
N ARG A 170 8.54 -11.27 -0.24
CA ARG A 170 8.10 -10.40 -1.33
C ARG A 170 6.57 -10.30 -1.40
N LYS A 171 5.86 -11.43 -1.26
CA LYS A 171 4.38 -11.45 -1.27
C LYS A 171 3.83 -10.61 -0.11
N ILE A 172 4.37 -10.79 1.10
CA ILE A 172 3.99 -9.99 2.28
C ILE A 172 4.27 -8.50 2.03
N ALA A 173 5.49 -8.16 1.61
CA ALA A 173 5.90 -6.78 1.38
C ALA A 173 5.04 -6.09 0.30
N LEU A 174 4.74 -6.79 -0.80
CA LEU A 174 3.90 -6.27 -1.87
C LEU A 174 2.45 -6.06 -1.41
N ALA A 175 1.87 -7.03 -0.69
CA ALA A 175 0.53 -6.89 -0.14
C ALA A 175 0.44 -5.75 0.89
N ALA A 176 1.44 -5.62 1.75
CA ALA A 176 1.55 -4.53 2.71
C ALA A 176 1.70 -3.16 2.04
N LEU A 177 2.46 -3.09 0.94
CA LEU A 177 2.62 -1.87 0.16
C LEU A 177 1.31 -1.43 -0.50
N VAL A 178 0.56 -2.38 -1.09
CA VAL A 178 -0.77 -2.12 -1.65
C VAL A 178 -1.73 -1.62 -0.58
N GLU A 179 -1.76 -2.26 0.59
CA GLU A 179 -2.62 -1.85 1.69
C GLU A 179 -2.24 -0.46 2.25
N ALA A 180 -0.96 -0.21 2.48
CA ALA A 180 -0.48 1.05 3.01
C ALA A 180 -0.70 2.21 2.03
N SER A 181 -0.48 2.01 0.74
CA SER A 181 -0.77 3.03 -0.28
C SER A 181 -2.26 3.35 -0.36
N GLY A 182 -3.14 2.33 -0.31
CA GLY A 182 -4.59 2.54 -0.21
C GLY A 182 -5.00 3.32 1.06
N ARG A 183 -4.34 3.07 2.20
CA ARG A 183 -4.57 3.80 3.46
C ARG A 183 -3.98 5.20 3.46
N ALA A 184 -2.94 5.49 2.68
CA ALA A 184 -2.33 6.82 2.60
C ALA A 184 -3.06 7.75 1.61
N ALA A 185 -3.73 7.19 0.61
CA ALA A 185 -4.30 7.96 -0.50
C ALA A 185 -5.29 9.06 -0.04
N ALA A 186 -5.07 10.27 -0.53
CA ALA A 186 -5.92 11.45 -0.36
C ALA A 186 -7.15 11.39 -1.29
N ALA A 187 -8.02 10.40 -1.06
CA ALA A 187 -9.26 10.20 -1.80
C ALA A 187 -10.42 9.88 -0.85
N PRO A 188 -11.67 10.25 -1.21
CA PRO A 188 -12.84 9.76 -0.51
C PRO A 188 -12.86 8.22 -0.58
N GLY A 189 -13.06 7.54 0.54
CA GLY A 189 -12.99 6.06 0.61
C GLY A 189 -13.99 5.31 -0.28
N HIS A 190 -14.91 6.02 -0.96
CA HIS A 190 -15.92 5.50 -1.87
C HIS A 190 -15.72 5.87 -3.35
N THR A 191 -14.74 6.73 -3.70
CA THR A 191 -14.42 7.05 -5.10
C THR A 191 -12.93 6.96 -5.31
N ALA A 192 -12.51 6.46 -6.47
CA ALA A 192 -11.10 6.39 -6.81
C ALA A 192 -10.47 7.76 -7.15
N GLN A 193 -11.19 8.88 -6.99
CA GLN A 193 -10.73 10.22 -7.39
C GLN A 193 -10.08 10.97 -6.22
N PRO A 194 -8.97 11.69 -6.44
CA PRO A 194 -8.33 12.45 -5.36
C PRO A 194 -9.21 13.64 -4.97
N PHE A 195 -9.04 14.13 -3.73
CA PHE A 195 -9.72 15.35 -3.30
C PHE A 195 -9.36 16.54 -4.22
N GLN A 196 -10.38 17.30 -4.63
CA GLN A 196 -10.16 18.60 -5.29
C GLN A 196 -9.61 19.59 -4.25
N PRO A 197 -8.59 20.42 -4.55
CA PRO A 197 -7.98 21.30 -3.57
C PRO A 197 -8.82 22.57 -3.35
N THR A 198 -9.84 22.46 -2.50
CA THR A 198 -10.72 23.54 -2.06
C THR A 198 -10.51 23.78 -0.56
N GLU A 199 -10.94 24.93 -0.04
CA GLU A 199 -10.86 25.21 1.40
C GLU A 199 -11.57 24.13 2.24
N SER A 200 -12.73 23.68 1.78
CA SER A 200 -13.52 22.64 2.47
C SER A 200 -12.85 21.26 2.52
N SER A 201 -12.00 20.93 1.55
CA SER A 201 -11.30 19.65 1.47
C SER A 201 -9.88 19.71 2.02
N ALA A 202 -9.37 20.92 2.32
CA ALA A 202 -7.99 21.15 2.73
C ALA A 202 -7.56 20.26 3.90
N LYS A 203 -8.39 20.20 4.94
CA LYS A 203 -8.16 19.35 6.11
C LYS A 203 -7.97 17.87 5.77
N TYR A 204 -8.73 17.33 4.80
CA TYR A 204 -8.63 15.92 4.41
C TYR A 204 -7.39 15.64 3.57
N ILE A 205 -6.98 16.58 2.72
CA ILE A 205 -5.74 16.49 1.96
C ILE A 205 -4.56 16.49 2.93
N ILE A 206 -4.52 17.45 3.85
CA ILE A 206 -3.46 17.58 4.85
C ILE A 206 -3.40 16.33 5.74
N GLU A 207 -4.54 15.88 6.27
CA GLU A 207 -4.60 14.66 7.07
C GLU A 207 -4.04 13.45 6.31
N ALA A 208 -4.41 13.28 5.03
CA ALA A 208 -3.92 12.18 4.21
C ALA A 208 -2.41 12.30 3.91
N TRP A 209 -1.94 13.49 3.56
CA TRP A 209 -0.54 13.74 3.20
C TRP A 209 0.41 13.67 4.41
N LEU A 210 -0.10 13.89 5.62
CA LEU A 210 0.66 13.73 6.86
C LEU A 210 0.80 12.28 7.34
N ARG A 211 0.13 11.31 6.69
CA ARG A 211 0.26 9.89 7.06
C ARG A 211 1.66 9.39 6.74
N ASP A 212 2.36 8.82 7.72
CA ASP A 212 3.70 8.25 7.52
C ASP A 212 3.64 6.91 6.74
N PRO A 213 4.19 6.85 5.51
CA PRO A 213 4.21 5.61 4.73
C PRO A 213 4.97 4.49 5.43
N TRP A 214 6.04 4.80 6.17
CA TRP A 214 6.86 3.79 6.84
C TRP A 214 6.08 3.09 7.95
N SER A 215 5.40 3.86 8.79
CA SER A 215 4.50 3.35 9.83
C SER A 215 3.34 2.54 9.23
N LEU A 216 2.70 3.04 8.17
CA LEU A 216 1.62 2.33 7.50
C LEU A 216 2.08 0.98 6.95
N VAL A 217 3.18 0.94 6.21
CA VAL A 217 3.74 -0.31 5.66
C VAL A 217 4.18 -1.25 6.77
N LYS A 218 4.84 -0.74 7.82
CA LYS A 218 5.23 -1.54 8.98
C LYS A 218 4.01 -2.21 9.62
N SER A 219 2.95 -1.45 9.87
CA SER A 219 1.72 -1.98 10.46
C SER A 219 1.06 -3.06 9.60
N SER A 220 1.03 -2.86 8.28
CA SER A 220 0.47 -3.84 7.34
C SER A 220 1.36 -5.08 7.22
N VAL A 221 2.70 -4.95 7.24
CA VAL A 221 3.61 -6.11 7.31
C VAL A 221 3.37 -6.90 8.59
N THR A 222 3.31 -6.25 9.75
CA THR A 222 3.08 -6.93 11.04
C THR A 222 1.78 -7.73 11.01
N ASN A 223 0.69 -7.16 10.48
CA ASN A 223 -0.58 -7.86 10.36
C ASN A 223 -0.48 -9.07 9.42
N ILE A 224 0.01 -8.86 8.19
CA ILE A 224 -0.01 -9.90 7.14
C ILE A 224 0.99 -11.03 7.45
N ALA A 225 2.17 -10.70 7.97
CA ALA A 225 3.22 -11.68 8.25
C ALA A 225 2.85 -12.63 9.40
N GLY A 226 1.95 -12.22 10.29
CA GLY A 226 1.37 -13.06 11.34
C GLY A 226 0.27 -14.03 10.89
N ARG A 227 -0.12 -14.02 9.60
CA ARG A 227 -1.22 -14.84 9.06
C ARG A 227 -0.75 -15.85 8.02
N SER A 228 -1.10 -17.11 8.15
CA SER A 228 -0.81 -18.15 7.15
C SER A 228 -2.05 -18.98 6.87
N ALA A 229 -2.08 -19.64 5.71
CA ALA A 229 -3.01 -20.73 5.50
C ALA A 229 -2.77 -21.83 6.55
N ASN A 230 -3.86 -22.42 7.03
CA ASN A 230 -3.85 -23.63 7.83
C ASN A 230 -3.36 -24.78 6.95
N ALA A 231 -2.40 -25.55 7.46
CA ALA A 231 -1.73 -26.63 6.74
C ALA A 231 -2.35 -27.98 7.08
#